data_AF-A0A2I0NVR6-F1
#
_entry.id   AF-A0A2I0NVR6-F1
#
_cell.length_a   1.000
_cell.length_b   1.000
_cell.length_c   1.000
_cell.angle_alpha   90.00
_cell.angle_beta   90.00
_cell.angle_gamma   90.00
#
_symmetry.space_group_name_H-M   'P 1'
#
loop_
_entity.id
_entity.type
_entity.pdbx_description
1 polymer ?
#
loop_
_entity_poly.entity_id
_entity_poly.type
_entity_poly.pdbx_seq_one_letter_code
_entity_poly.pdbx_strand_id
1 'polypeptide(L)'
;MSNTKGELQIAGPAPDAIPAVCPALVNMQEPTLLHASPPAKKGEPRFELTFFLDREGYLCLTARDLLTGLRVKRDAQVFRLN
;
A
#
# COMPACT_ATOMS: atom_id res chain seq x y z
N MET A 1 -6.70 -28.32 43.10
CA MET A 1 -7.45 -27.29 42.36
C MET A 1 -6.45 -26.32 41.74
N SER A 2 -6.04 -26.58 40.50
CA SER A 2 -5.48 -25.58 39.58
C SER A 2 -5.33 -26.27 38.23
N ASN A 3 -6.01 -25.77 37.20
CA ASN A 3 -5.62 -26.06 35.83
C ASN A 3 -5.76 -24.77 35.01
N THR A 4 -4.64 -24.07 34.91
CA THR A 4 -4.29 -23.14 33.83
C THR A 4 -4.41 -23.85 32.49
N LYS A 5 -5.16 -23.27 31.54
CA LYS A 5 -4.87 -23.27 30.09
C LYS A 5 -6.00 -22.55 29.34
N GLY A 6 -5.87 -21.23 29.22
CA GLY A 6 -6.51 -20.48 28.14
C GLY A 6 -5.70 -20.69 26.87
N GLU A 7 -5.89 -21.83 26.20
CA GLU A 7 -5.42 -22.02 24.83
C GLU A 7 -6.58 -21.63 23.90
N LEU A 8 -6.39 -20.56 23.12
CA LEU A 8 -7.28 -20.20 22.02
C LEU A 8 -7.03 -21.20 20.88
N GLN A 9 -7.84 -22.24 20.77
CA GLN A 9 -7.84 -23.11 19.60
C GLN A 9 -8.52 -22.36 18.44
N ILE A 10 -7.71 -21.82 17.53
CA ILE A 10 -8.21 -21.37 16.24
C ILE A 10 -8.48 -22.64 15.43
N ALA A 11 -9.75 -23.00 15.29
CA ALA A 11 -10.15 -24.10 14.42
C ALA A 11 -9.58 -23.86 13.01
N GLY A 12 -8.99 -24.90 12.42
CA GLY A 12 -8.62 -24.85 11.00
C GLY A 12 -9.84 -24.56 10.13
N PRO A 13 -9.66 -24.02 8.91
CA PRO A 13 -10.77 -23.79 8.01
C PRO A 13 -11.54 -25.10 7.80
N ALA A 14 -12.88 -25.02 7.80
CA ALA A 14 -13.74 -26.16 7.57
C ALA A 14 -13.31 -26.92 6.30
N PRO A 15 -13.43 -28.26 6.24
CA PRO A 15 -13.02 -29.06 5.08
C PRO A 15 -13.73 -28.65 3.78
N ASP A 16 -14.84 -27.93 3.90
CA ASP A 16 -15.66 -27.44 2.79
C ASP A 16 -15.36 -25.97 2.44
N ALA A 17 -14.31 -25.39 3.04
CA ALA A 17 -13.88 -24.04 2.71
C ALA A 17 -13.48 -23.98 1.24
N ILE A 18 -14.22 -23.17 0.48
CA ILE A 18 -13.91 -22.83 -0.91
C ILE A 18 -12.44 -22.39 -0.94
N PRO A 19 -11.60 -22.99 -1.81
CA PRO A 19 -10.18 -22.67 -1.86
C PRO A 19 -10.03 -21.17 -1.93
N ALA A 20 -9.21 -20.63 -1.01
CA ALA A 20 -9.01 -19.20 -0.83
C ALA A 20 -8.92 -18.54 -2.20
N VAL A 21 -9.94 -17.75 -2.53
CA VAL A 21 -9.99 -16.99 -3.79
C VAL A 21 -8.66 -16.25 -3.83
N CYS A 22 -7.79 -16.62 -4.77
CA CYS A 22 -6.54 -15.92 -5.00
C CYS A 22 -6.94 -14.44 -5.13
N PRO A 23 -6.50 -13.55 -4.23
CA PRO A 23 -6.94 -12.18 -4.27
C PRO A 23 -6.57 -11.64 -5.64
N ALA A 24 -7.58 -11.31 -6.44
CA ALA A 24 -7.37 -10.75 -7.76
C ALA A 24 -6.55 -9.48 -7.55
N LEU A 25 -5.46 -9.32 -8.30
CA LEU A 25 -4.69 -8.08 -8.31
C LEU A 25 -5.57 -7.01 -8.97
N VAL A 26 -6.43 -6.38 -8.17
CA VAL A 26 -7.47 -5.45 -8.63
C VAL A 26 -6.86 -4.35 -9.51
N ASN A 27 -5.66 -3.88 -9.17
CA ASN A 27 -4.95 -2.84 -9.92
C ASN A 27 -4.46 -3.27 -11.33
N MET A 28 -4.43 -4.57 -11.65
CA MET A 28 -4.10 -5.08 -12.99
C MET A 28 -5.32 -5.13 -13.91
N GLN A 29 -6.52 -5.28 -13.33
CA GLN A 29 -7.79 -5.39 -14.07
C GLN A 29 -8.48 -4.02 -14.15
N GLU A 30 -8.47 -3.26 -13.06
CA GLU A 30 -8.97 -1.89 -12.97
C GLU A 30 -7.94 -1.03 -12.23
N PRO A 31 -7.13 -0.23 -12.95
CA PRO A 31 -6.15 0.66 -12.33
C PRO A 31 -6.86 1.58 -11.33
N THR A 32 -6.50 1.47 -10.05
CA THR A 32 -6.98 2.40 -9.03
C THR A 32 -6.25 3.71 -9.24
N LEU A 33 -6.85 4.60 -10.03
CA LEU A 33 -6.35 5.96 -10.21
C LEU A 33 -6.70 6.76 -8.96
N LEU A 34 -5.71 6.97 -8.10
CA LEU A 34 -5.82 7.88 -6.97
C LEU A 34 -5.91 9.31 -7.51
N HIS A 35 -7.14 9.80 -7.69
CA HIS A 35 -7.38 11.19 -8.03
C HIS A 35 -7.12 12.06 -6.82
N ALA A 36 -5.93 12.66 -6.75
CA ALA A 36 -5.65 13.68 -5.75
C ALA A 36 -6.32 14.99 -6.17
N SER A 37 -7.14 15.55 -5.27
CA SER A 37 -7.58 16.94 -5.29
C SER A 37 -6.73 17.74 -4.27
N PRO A 38 -5.43 17.96 -4.52
CA PRO A 38 -4.59 18.64 -3.54
C PRO A 38 -5.05 20.10 -3.43
N PRO A 39 -5.45 20.58 -2.23
CA PRO A 39 -6.09 21.87 -2.02
C PRO A 39 -5.10 23.05 -2.04
N ALA A 40 -4.11 23.02 -2.94
CA ALA A 40 -3.06 24.04 -2.95
C ALA A 40 -3.49 25.24 -3.82
N LYS A 41 -3.43 26.45 -3.28
CA LYS A 41 -3.64 27.69 -4.04
C LYS A 41 -2.43 27.99 -4.96
N LYS A 42 -2.57 28.95 -5.87
CA LYS A 42 -1.44 29.42 -6.71
C LYS A 42 -0.35 30.00 -5.80
N GLY A 43 0.85 29.42 -5.84
CA GLY A 43 2.00 29.81 -5.01
C GLY A 43 2.25 28.93 -3.78
N GLU A 44 1.36 27.97 -3.48
CA GLU A 44 1.57 26.99 -2.42
C GLU A 44 2.33 25.76 -2.96
N PRO A 45 3.12 25.05 -2.12
CA PRO A 45 3.82 23.84 -2.53
C PRO A 45 2.86 22.80 -3.10
N ARG A 46 3.20 22.29 -4.29
CA ARG A 46 2.44 21.24 -4.98
C ARG A 46 3.42 20.16 -5.39
N PHE A 47 3.09 18.91 -5.11
CA PHE A 47 3.97 17.80 -5.44
C PHE A 47 3.31 16.86 -6.44
N GLU A 48 4.04 16.53 -7.48
CA GLU A 48 3.77 15.37 -8.31
C GLU A 48 4.42 14.16 -7.64
N LEU A 49 3.61 13.14 -7.36
CA LEU A 49 4.02 11.90 -6.71
C LEU A 49 3.89 10.74 -7.68
N THR A 50 4.90 9.89 -7.74
CA THR A 50 4.88 8.61 -8.47
C THR A 50 5.12 7.49 -7.50
N PHE A 51 4.21 6.52 -7.47
CA PHE A 51 4.30 5.33 -6.63
C PHE A 51 4.57 4.10 -7.49
N PHE A 52 5.42 3.20 -7.02
CA PHE A 52 5.65 1.91 -7.67
C PHE A 52 6.08 0.86 -6.64
N LEU A 53 5.94 -0.42 -7.00
CA LEU A 53 6.49 -1.53 -6.23
C LEU A 53 7.83 -1.94 -6.82
N ASP A 54 8.86 -2.07 -5.98
CA ASP A 54 10.13 -2.67 -6.40
C ASP A 54 10.09 -4.21 -6.34
N ARG A 55 11.20 -4.86 -6.69
CA ARG A 55 11.27 -6.34 -6.79
C ARG A 55 11.30 -7.00 -5.42
N GLU A 56 11.68 -6.25 -4.40
CA GLU A 56 11.83 -6.67 -3.02
C GLU A 56 10.53 -6.48 -2.20
N GLY A 57 9.48 -5.96 -2.85
CA GLY A 57 8.16 -5.75 -2.26
C GLY A 57 8.03 -4.43 -1.50
N TYR A 58 8.92 -3.46 -1.73
CA TYR A 58 8.75 -2.12 -1.19
C TYR A 58 7.84 -1.27 -2.07
N LEU A 59 6.92 -0.56 -1.44
CA LEU A 59 6.31 0.62 -2.01
C LEU A 59 7.34 1.75 -2.02
N CYS A 60 7.64 2.24 -3.21
CA CYS A 60 8.59 3.31 -3.46
C CYS A 60 7.86 4.57 -3.93
N LEU A 61 8.38 5.72 -3.52
CA LEU A 61 7.85 7.04 -3.84
C LEU A 61 8.91 7.93 -4.50
N THR A 62 8.53 8.55 -5.60
CA THR A 62 9.22 9.69 -6.19
C THR A 62 8.38 10.94 -6.05
N ALA A 63 8.99 12.05 -5.66
CA ALA A 63 8.29 13.32 -5.45
C ALA A 63 9.01 14.48 -6.14
N ARG A 64 8.27 15.26 -6.92
CA ARG A 64 8.73 16.48 -7.57
C ARG A 64 7.89 17.66 -7.09
N ASP A 65 8.56 18.70 -6.60
CA ASP A 65 7.91 19.98 -6.35
C ASP A 65 7.60 20.67 -7.68
N LEU A 66 6.34 20.96 -7.92
CA LEU A 66 5.84 21.61 -9.13
C LEU A 66 6.08 23.13 -9.11
N LEU A 67 6.33 23.73 -7.94
CA LEU A 67 6.67 25.15 -7.83
C LEU A 67 8.12 25.41 -8.27
N THR A 68 9.07 24.68 -7.68
CA THR A 68 10.50 24.83 -8.00
C THR A 68 10.94 23.95 -9.18
N GLY A 69 10.15 22.95 -9.55
CA GLY A 69 10.50 21.94 -10.54
C GLY A 69 11.46 20.87 -10.03
N LEU A 70 11.96 20.99 -8.79
CA LEU A 70 12.99 20.13 -8.23
C LEU A 70 12.42 18.78 -7.76
N ARG A 71 13.20 17.72 -7.98
CA ARG A 71 12.88 16.40 -7.44
C ARG A 71 13.39 16.31 -6.00
N VAL A 72 12.47 16.33 -5.05
CA VAL A 72 12.78 16.33 -3.60
C VAL A 72 12.95 14.91 -3.05
N LYS A 73 12.39 13.90 -3.72
CA LYS A 73 12.60 12.47 -3.43
C LYS A 73 12.75 11.67 -4.72
N ARG A 74 13.62 10.67 -4.71
CA ARG A 74 13.82 9.71 -5.78
C ARG A 74 13.73 8.31 -5.18
N ASP A 75 12.72 7.56 -5.61
CA ASP A 75 12.57 6.12 -5.37
C ASP A 75 12.73 5.74 -3.90
N ALA A 76 12.19 6.58 -3.02
CA ALA A 76 12.30 6.42 -1.58
C ALA A 76 11.38 5.28 -1.13
N GLN A 77 11.94 4.28 -0.48
CA GLN A 77 11.17 3.21 0.16
C GLN A 77 10.32 3.81 1.30
N VAL A 78 9.00 3.65 1.21
CA VAL A 78 8.05 4.18 2.20
C VAL A 78 7.36 3.09 3.01
N PHE A 79 7.18 1.90 2.44
CA PHE A 79 6.55 0.78 3.12
C PHE A 79 7.03 -0.55 2.51
N ARG A 80 7.08 -1.61 3.31
CA ARG A 80 7.34 -2.97 2.83
C ARG A 80 6.04 -3.77 2.90
N LEU A 81 5.61 -4.32 1.78
CA LEU A 81 4.47 -5.23 1.74
C LEU A 81 4.93 -6.60 2.22
N ASN A 82 4.23 -7.11 3.23
CA ASN A 82 4.49 -8.39 3.88
C ASN A 82 3.46 -9.42 3.45
#